data_AF-A0A2G6LEY0-F1
#
_entry.id   AF-A0A2G6LEY0-F1
#
_cell.length_a   1.000
_cell.length_b   1.000
_cell.length_c   1.000
_cell.angle_alpha   90.00
_cell.angle_beta   90.00
_cell.angle_gamma   90.00
#
_symmetry.space_group_name_H-M   'P 1'
#
loop_
_entity.id
_entity.type
_entity.pdbx_description
1 polymer ?
#
loop_
_entity_poly.entity_id
_entity_poly.type
_entity_poly.pdbx_seq_one_letter_code
_entity_poly.pdbx_strand_id
1 'polypeptide(L)' 'MEKIAKIVGREVIDSRGNPTVEADVFLDSGAWGRAA' A
#
# COMPACT_ATOMS: atom_id res chain seq x y z
N MET A 1 -7.33 -12.47 14.56
CA MET A 1 -7.37 -11.11 14.00
C MET A 1 -5.94 -10.65 13.92
N GLU A 2 -5.39 -10.52 12.71
CA GLU A 2 -4.02 -10.04 12.54
C GLU A 2 -3.98 -8.52 12.67
N LYS A 3 -2.95 -7.99 13.33
CA LYS A 3 -2.77 -6.55 13.53
C LYS A 3 -1.95 -5.94 12.39
N ILE A 4 -2.32 -4.73 12.00
CA ILE A 4 -1.52 -3.93 11.06
C ILE A 4 -0.33 -3.35 11.81
N ALA A 5 0.87 -3.63 11.30
CA ALA A 5 2.14 -3.18 11.84
C ALA A 5 2.56 -1.82 11.26
N LYS A 6 2.38 -1.66 9.94
CA LYS A 6 2.86 -0.49 9.19
C LYS A 6 2.06 -0.28 7.92
N ILE A 7 1.90 0.98 7.54
CA ILE A 7 1.35 1.41 6.24
C ILE A 7 2.33 2.41 5.60
N VAL A 8 2.62 2.23 4.32
CA VAL A 8 3.44 3.19 3.54
C VAL A 8 2.65 3.60 2.30
N GLY A 9 2.34 4.90 2.20
CA GLY A 9 1.73 5.50 1.01
C GLY A 9 2.78 6.18 0.15
N ARG A 10 2.59 6.14 -1.18
CA ARG A 10 3.39 6.88 -2.16
C ARG A 10 2.53 7.36 -3.32
N GLU A 11 2.92 8.47 -3.94
CA GLU A 11 2.32 8.92 -5.20
C GLU A 11 2.91 8.10 -6.36
N VAL A 12 2.04 7.64 -7.26
CA VAL A 12 2.37 6.95 -8.52
C VAL A 12 1.52 7.52 -9.67
N ILE A 13 1.80 7.14 -10.91
CA ILE A 13 1.05 7.61 -12.09
C ILE A 13 0.13 6.50 -12.60
N ASP A 14 -1.16 6.79 -12.76
CA ASP A 14 -2.16 5.86 -13.29
C ASP A 14 -2.03 5.64 -14.82
N SER A 15 -2.82 4.72 -15.37
CA SER A 15 -2.81 4.41 -16.81
C SER A 15 -3.26 5.55 -17.72
N ARG A 16 -3.83 6.63 -17.16
CA ARG A 16 -4.25 7.85 -17.85
C ARG A 16 -3.27 9.01 -17.65
N GLY A 17 -2.16 8.78 -16.96
CA GLY A 17 -1.13 9.79 -16.70
C GLY A 17 -1.42 10.70 -15.50
N ASN A 18 -2.42 10.38 -14.67
CA ASN A 18 -2.76 11.19 -13.51
C ASN A 18 -2.08 10.66 -12.23
N PRO A 19 -1.65 11.54 -11.31
CA PRO A 19 -1.21 11.12 -9.98
C PRO A 19 -2.32 10.34 -9.24
N THR A 20 -1.94 9.20 -8.66
CA THR A 20 -2.76 8.38 -7.76
C THR A 20 -1.92 7.86 -6.58
N VAL A 21 -2.56 7.23 -5.60
CA VAL A 21 -1.88 6.70 -4.40
C VAL A 21 -1.71 5.19 -4.51
N GLU A 22 -0.49 4.72 -4.27
CA GLU A 22 -0.20 3.32 -3.99
C GLU A 22 0.09 3.13 -2.50
N ALA A 23 -0.45 2.07 -1.89
CA ALA A 23 -0.27 1.74 -0.48
C ALA A 23 0.29 0.34 -0.29
N ASP A 24 1.34 0.24 0.54
CA ASP A 24 1.84 -1.01 1.12
C ASP A 24 1.29 -1.17 2.55
N VAL A 25 0.72 -2.34 2.86
CA VAL A 25 0.24 -2.69 4.21
C VAL A 25 1.00 -3.92 4.71
N PHE A 26 1.58 -3.81 5.90
CA PHE A 26 2.31 -4.88 6.58
C PHE A 26 1.56 -5.30 7.84
N LEU A 27 1.44 -6.62 8.07
CA LEU A 27 0.88 -7.21 9.28
C LEU A 27 1.99 -7.63 10.24
N ASP A 28 1.67 -7.73 11.53
CA ASP A 28 2.62 -8.23 12.57
C ASP A 28 3.10 -9.67 12.28
N SER A 29 2.34 -10.45 11.52
CA SER A 29 2.71 -11.79 11.06
C SER A 29 3.79 -11.81 9.97
N GLY A 30 4.17 -10.65 9.42
CA GLY A 30 5.09 -10.53 8.29
C GLY A 30 4.44 -10.62 6.91
N ALA A 31 3.15 -10.95 6.84
CA ALA A 31 2.39 -10.86 5.60
C ALA A 31 2.26 -9.39 5.16
N TRP A 32 2.23 -9.16 3.84
CA TRP A 32 2.06 -7.82 3.28
C TRP A 32 1.29 -7.83 1.96
N GLY A 33 0.70 -6.69 1.62
CA GLY A 33 -0.01 -6.48 0.36
C GLY A 33 0.17 -5.06 -0.16
N ARG A 34 -0.06 -4.89 -1.46
CA ARG A 34 0.05 -3.61 -2.19
C ARG A 34 -1.18 -3.38 -3.06
N ALA A 35 -1.67 -2.14 -3.11
CA ALA A 35 -2.74 -1.72 -4.00
C ALA A 35 -2.53 -0.27 -4.48
N ALA A 36 -2.98 0.01 -5.71
CA ALA A 36 -2.96 1.31 -6.39
C ALA A 36 -4.30 1.57 -7.10
#